data_AF-A0A3G4VSA0-F1
#
_entry.id   AF-A0A3G4VSA0-F1
#
_cell.length_a   1.000
_cell.length_b   1.000
_cell.length_c   1.000
_cell.angle_alpha   90.00
_cell.angle_beta   90.00
_cell.angle_gamma   90.00
#
_symmetry.space_group_name_H-M   'P 1'
#
loop_
_entity.id
_entity.type
_entity.pdbx_description
1 polymer ?
#
loop_
_entity_poly.entity_id
_entity_poly.type
_entity_poly.pdbx_seq_one_letter_code
_entity_poly.pdbx_strand_id
1 'polypeptide(L)'
;MRAVSSRMRGPSNGWPTRPARAYLPRQDGVVCTVINGFAESAPCHRFRGLRDAAAGCAEPTYQVKLLLDPATVLDAEGAPLAGPAAALRLAGAVRFESAQYVDDERLSLAAQRWIIRMRRDGDEDRIRLTYKTRFAIEGDGADPAAVQRALDIASTVNFGANDTNYAPQVNLGYARATLDFCNKKREPAPHLAPGELPGPEASRALARDRMPGKLRRWSPKPPGWAESVAANSLVYGPVRQTSHGGRLLGRDLEMQVTPLRTGPGEPPWFAEITAKAATLREAVDLRSDLIAALRPQGWLLEREAFKTDLILAPRPRP
;
A
#
# COMPACT_ATOMS: atom_id res chain seq x y z
N MET A 1 -75.89 -1.22 -0.79
CA MET A 1 -75.68 -2.67 -0.96
C MET A 1 -74.18 -2.96 -1.07
N ARG A 2 -73.70 -3.83 -0.17
CA ARG A 2 -72.49 -4.69 -0.20
C ARG A 2 -71.10 -4.08 -0.43
N ALA A 3 -70.29 -4.23 0.61
CA ALA A 3 -68.83 -4.18 0.68
C ALA A 3 -68.16 -5.38 -0.02
N VAL A 4 -66.85 -5.24 -0.36
CA VAL A 4 -65.71 -6.20 -0.27
C VAL A 4 -64.46 -5.38 -0.69
N SER A 5 -63.54 -4.91 0.16
CA SER A 5 -62.46 -5.57 0.93
C SER A 5 -61.60 -6.58 0.17
N SER A 6 -60.40 -6.20 -0.29
CA SER A 6 -59.25 -7.09 -0.10
C SER A 6 -57.93 -6.32 0.03
N ARG A 7 -57.29 -6.51 1.17
CA ARG A 7 -55.87 -6.25 1.44
C ARG A 7 -55.07 -7.42 0.85
N MET A 8 -53.97 -7.15 0.17
CA MET A 8 -52.86 -8.10 0.09
C MET A 8 -51.63 -7.53 0.79
N ARG A 9 -51.24 -8.23 1.86
CA ARG A 9 -49.99 -8.06 2.58
C ARG A 9 -48.94 -8.89 1.84
N GLY A 10 -47.84 -8.26 1.43
CA GLY A 10 -46.63 -8.97 1.00
C GLY A 10 -45.83 -9.44 2.22
N PRO A 11 -45.16 -10.61 2.16
CA PRO A 11 -44.48 -11.19 3.31
C PRO A 11 -43.15 -10.48 3.64
N SER A 12 -43.01 -10.07 4.89
CA SER A 12 -41.78 -9.60 5.51
C SER A 12 -40.87 -10.80 5.85
N ASN A 13 -39.80 -11.02 5.09
CA ASN A 13 -38.76 -11.98 5.43
C ASN A 13 -37.76 -11.35 6.40
N GLY A 14 -38.13 -11.35 7.69
CA GLY A 14 -37.24 -11.01 8.79
C GLY A 14 -36.39 -12.22 9.18
N TRP A 15 -35.10 -12.18 8.86
CA TRP A 15 -34.11 -13.13 9.39
C TRP A 15 -33.62 -12.64 10.75
N PRO A 16 -33.59 -13.47 11.80
CA PRO A 16 -33.08 -13.07 13.10
C PRO A 16 -31.54 -13.08 13.11
N THR A 17 -30.93 -11.91 13.22
CA THR A 17 -29.51 -11.76 13.53
C THR A 17 -29.26 -12.12 15.00
N ARG A 18 -28.64 -13.27 15.25
CA ARG A 18 -28.01 -13.58 16.54
C ARG A 18 -26.62 -12.93 16.59
N PRO A 19 -26.23 -12.27 17.70
CA PRO A 19 -24.88 -11.73 17.84
C PRO A 19 -23.86 -12.87 18.04
N ALA A 20 -22.77 -12.81 17.29
CA ALA A 20 -21.62 -13.69 17.47
C ALA A 20 -20.92 -13.35 18.80
N ARG A 21 -20.79 -14.35 19.67
CA ARG A 21 -19.97 -14.30 20.89
C ARG A 21 -18.49 -14.16 20.50
N ALA A 22 -17.83 -13.14 21.03
CA ALA A 22 -16.38 -13.03 21.02
C ALA A 22 -15.78 -14.15 21.88
N TYR A 23 -14.81 -14.88 21.30
CA TYR A 23 -14.01 -15.89 21.99
C TYR A 23 -12.69 -15.21 22.40
N LEU A 24 -12.53 -14.94 23.69
CA LEU A 24 -11.26 -14.50 24.28
C LEU A 24 -10.51 -15.74 24.79
N PRO A 25 -9.25 -15.99 24.39
CA PRO A 25 -8.44 -17.00 25.05
C PRO A 25 -7.97 -16.51 26.43
N ARG A 26 -8.06 -17.42 27.41
CA ARG A 26 -7.61 -17.28 28.80
C ARG A 26 -6.11 -16.93 28.87
N GLN A 27 -5.78 -16.02 29.77
CA GLN A 27 -4.43 -15.85 30.30
C GLN A 27 -4.25 -16.82 31.47
N ASP A 28 -3.38 -17.81 31.31
CA ASP A 28 -2.92 -18.65 32.41
C ASP A 28 -1.76 -17.93 33.11
N GLY A 29 -1.99 -17.54 34.37
CA GLY A 29 -1.00 -16.97 35.25
C GLY A 29 -0.07 -18.03 35.80
N VAL A 30 1.24 -17.79 35.71
CA VAL A 30 2.26 -18.55 36.45
C VAL A 30 2.61 -17.76 37.70
N VAL A 31 2.29 -18.37 38.84
CA VAL A 31 2.69 -17.96 40.19
C VAL A 31 4.18 -18.25 40.37
N CYS A 32 4.99 -17.22 40.63
CA CYS A 32 6.37 -17.38 41.09
C CYS A 32 6.41 -17.34 42.62
N THR A 33 6.71 -18.48 43.23
CA THR A 33 7.00 -18.61 44.65
C THR A 33 8.46 -18.21 44.92
N VAL A 34 8.64 -17.34 45.90
CA VAL A 34 9.92 -16.89 46.45
C VAL A 34 10.55 -17.99 47.31
N ILE A 35 11.84 -18.28 47.12
CA ILE A 35 12.65 -19.00 48.10
C ILE A 35 13.98 -18.25 48.27
N ASN A 36 14.27 -17.83 49.49
CA ASN A 36 15.54 -17.22 49.91
C ASN A 36 16.54 -18.31 50.36
N GLY A 37 17.83 -18.10 50.08
CA GLY A 37 18.93 -18.88 50.69
C GLY A 37 20.34 -18.44 50.23
N PHE A 38 21.10 -17.89 51.18
CA PHE A 38 22.56 -17.59 51.23
C PHE A 38 23.45 -18.81 50.89
N ALA A 39 24.77 -18.82 50.53
CA ALA A 39 25.92 -17.89 50.54
C ALA A 39 27.10 -18.41 49.64
N GLU A 40 28.16 -17.59 49.52
CA GLU A 40 29.62 -17.89 49.30
C GLU A 40 30.31 -17.88 47.89
N SER A 41 31.17 -16.85 47.72
CA SER A 41 32.48 -16.63 47.04
C SER A 41 33.02 -17.40 45.79
N ALA A 42 33.23 -16.61 44.71
CA ALA A 42 34.35 -16.51 43.72
C ALA A 42 34.77 -17.71 42.81
N PRO A 43 35.42 -17.54 41.62
CA PRO A 43 35.98 -16.31 41.00
C PRO A 43 35.53 -16.00 39.56
N CYS A 44 35.97 -14.82 39.09
CA CYS A 44 35.85 -14.30 37.74
C CYS A 44 36.30 -15.29 36.65
N HIS A 45 35.39 -15.65 35.75
CA HIS A 45 35.75 -16.02 34.37
C HIS A 45 35.24 -14.94 33.42
N ARG A 46 36.21 -14.25 32.78
CA ARG A 46 35.98 -13.41 31.61
C ARG A 46 35.27 -14.23 30.53
N PHE A 47 33.97 -14.00 30.33
CA PHE A 47 33.36 -14.29 29.04
C PHE A 47 33.52 -13.05 28.15
N ARG A 48 34.49 -13.16 27.24
CA ARG A 48 34.68 -12.25 26.11
C ARG A 48 34.00 -12.90 24.90
N GLY A 49 33.07 -12.19 24.28
CA GLY A 49 32.43 -12.56 23.00
C GLY A 49 31.15 -13.39 23.19
N LEU A 50 30.03 -13.13 22.53
CA LEU A 50 29.76 -12.26 21.38
C LEU A 50 28.64 -11.29 21.76
N ARG A 51 28.86 -9.98 21.55
CA ARG A 51 27.74 -9.12 21.16
C ARG A 51 27.48 -9.49 19.71
N ASP A 52 26.45 -10.30 19.46
CA ASP A 52 25.84 -10.27 18.14
C ASP A 52 25.50 -8.80 17.89
N ALA A 53 26.18 -8.20 16.92
CA ALA A 53 25.77 -6.91 16.39
C ALA A 53 24.35 -7.16 15.86
N ALA A 54 23.34 -6.71 16.61
CA ALA A 54 21.97 -6.66 16.11
C ALA A 54 22.08 -5.94 14.76
N ALA A 55 21.86 -6.67 13.68
CA ALA A 55 21.80 -6.07 12.35
C ALA A 55 20.77 -4.95 12.46
N GLY A 56 21.18 -3.71 12.20
CA GLY A 56 20.32 -2.55 12.40
C GLY A 56 19.01 -2.67 11.62
N CYS A 57 18.06 -1.79 11.90
CA CYS A 57 16.88 -1.65 11.03
C CYS A 57 17.22 -0.90 9.75
N ALA A 58 16.47 -1.17 8.68
CA ALA A 58 16.63 -0.43 7.43
C ALA A 58 16.27 1.06 7.64
N GLU A 59 16.94 1.97 6.92
CA GLU A 59 16.68 3.42 7.01
C GLU A 59 15.66 3.85 5.94
N PRO A 60 14.40 4.16 6.31
CA PRO A 60 13.37 4.50 5.33
C PRO A 60 13.49 5.91 4.79
N THR A 61 13.01 6.07 3.55
CA THR A 61 12.58 7.38 3.03
C THR A 61 11.12 7.66 3.41
N TYR A 62 10.66 8.92 3.30
CA TYR A 62 9.31 9.30 3.72
C TYR A 62 8.53 9.97 2.59
N GLN A 63 7.22 9.73 2.55
CA GLN A 63 6.31 10.49 1.70
C GLN A 63 4.92 10.58 2.32
N VAL A 64 4.23 11.66 2.00
CA VAL A 64 2.82 11.88 2.33
C VAL A 64 1.98 11.59 1.10
N LYS A 65 0.85 10.91 1.30
CA LYS A 65 -0.13 10.59 0.27
C LYS A 65 -1.52 10.92 0.76
N LEU A 66 -2.20 11.83 0.09
CA LEU A 66 -3.56 12.26 0.45
C LEU A 66 -4.48 12.11 -0.76
N LEU A 67 -5.68 11.61 -0.52
CA LEU A 67 -6.72 11.55 -1.54
C LEU A 67 -7.35 12.93 -1.72
N LEU A 68 -7.58 13.29 -2.97
CA LEU A 68 -8.40 14.42 -3.31
C LEU A 68 -9.81 13.94 -3.64
N ASP A 69 -10.83 14.76 -3.37
CA ASP A 69 -12.19 14.51 -3.82
C ASP A 69 -12.30 14.79 -5.32
N PRO A 70 -12.45 13.75 -6.17
CA PRO A 70 -12.49 13.93 -7.62
C PRO A 70 -13.63 14.85 -8.07
N ALA A 71 -14.75 14.90 -7.34
CA ALA A 71 -15.90 15.73 -7.70
C ALA A 71 -15.63 17.23 -7.53
N THR A 72 -14.64 17.61 -6.71
CA THR A 72 -14.30 19.00 -6.43
C THR A 72 -13.00 19.44 -7.09
N VAL A 73 -12.17 18.48 -7.56
CA VAL A 73 -10.87 18.80 -8.16
C VAL A 73 -10.73 18.48 -9.65
N LEU A 74 -11.64 17.67 -10.24
CA LEU A 74 -11.58 17.26 -11.64
C LEU A 74 -12.85 17.66 -12.41
N ASP A 75 -12.72 17.80 -13.72
CA ASP A 75 -13.85 17.81 -14.65
C ASP A 75 -14.31 16.39 -15.02
N ALA A 76 -15.28 16.29 -15.93
CA ALA A 76 -15.85 15.01 -16.35
C ALA A 76 -14.82 14.12 -17.08
N GLU A 77 -13.86 14.73 -17.75
CA GLU A 77 -12.79 14.11 -18.51
C GLU A 77 -11.59 13.71 -17.64
N GLY A 78 -11.61 14.04 -16.35
CA GLY A 78 -10.55 13.72 -15.39
C GLY A 78 -9.36 14.70 -15.44
N ALA A 79 -9.53 15.87 -16.04
CA ALA A 79 -8.54 16.94 -15.99
C ALA A 79 -8.74 17.81 -14.74
N PRO A 80 -7.66 18.34 -14.13
CA PRO A 80 -7.77 19.23 -12.98
C PRO A 80 -8.54 20.52 -13.31
N LEU A 81 -9.51 20.88 -12.46
CA LEU A 81 -10.23 22.14 -12.55
C LEU A 81 -9.29 23.34 -12.35
N ALA A 82 -9.62 24.48 -12.96
CA ALA A 82 -8.77 25.67 -12.97
C ALA A 82 -8.37 26.18 -11.57
N GLY A 83 -9.31 26.19 -10.60
CA GLY A 83 -9.05 26.61 -9.22
C GLY A 83 -8.02 25.71 -8.51
N PRO A 84 -8.29 24.41 -8.37
CA PRO A 84 -7.33 23.43 -7.85
C PRO A 84 -5.99 23.45 -8.60
N ALA A 85 -6.01 23.52 -9.93
CA ALA A 85 -4.79 23.56 -10.73
C ALA A 85 -3.92 24.79 -10.42
N ALA A 86 -4.52 25.97 -10.31
CA ALA A 86 -3.82 27.20 -9.94
C ALA A 86 -3.28 27.15 -8.51
N ALA A 87 -4.08 26.67 -7.55
CA ALA A 87 -3.69 26.61 -6.15
C ALA A 87 -2.57 25.59 -5.88
N LEU A 88 -2.62 24.44 -6.54
CA LEU A 88 -1.55 23.43 -6.52
C LEU A 88 -0.40 23.76 -7.47
N ARG A 89 -0.47 24.89 -8.18
CA ARG A 89 0.53 25.33 -9.18
C ARG A 89 0.90 24.21 -10.13
N LEU A 90 -0.11 23.49 -10.63
CA LEU A 90 0.12 22.38 -11.56
C LEU A 90 0.76 22.95 -12.83
N ALA A 91 1.94 22.43 -13.16
CA ALA A 91 2.77 22.97 -14.24
C ALA A 91 3.55 21.86 -14.96
N GLY A 92 4.03 22.20 -16.15
CA GLY A 92 4.82 21.30 -16.98
C GLY A 92 4.00 20.32 -17.81
N ALA A 93 4.69 19.43 -18.51
CA ALA A 93 4.06 18.43 -19.35
C ALA A 93 3.34 17.39 -18.50
N VAL A 94 2.10 17.08 -18.88
CA VAL A 94 1.35 15.96 -18.29
C VAL A 94 2.03 14.67 -18.70
N ARG A 95 2.43 13.88 -17.70
CA ARG A 95 2.99 12.54 -17.94
C ARG A 95 1.90 11.50 -17.79
N PHE A 96 2.02 10.39 -18.49
CA PHE A 96 1.18 9.23 -18.21
C PHE A 96 2.02 7.98 -17.95
N GLU A 97 1.48 7.11 -17.10
CA GLU A 97 2.03 5.80 -16.75
C GLU A 97 0.93 4.76 -16.89
N SER A 98 1.19 3.68 -17.62
CA SER A 98 0.35 2.48 -17.58
C SER A 98 0.88 1.55 -16.50
N ALA A 99 -0.01 0.93 -15.72
CA ALA A 99 0.35 -0.04 -14.69
C ALA A 99 -0.55 -1.29 -14.76
N GLN A 100 0.05 -2.47 -14.55
CA GLN A 100 -0.68 -3.71 -14.35
C GLN A 100 -0.03 -4.56 -13.26
N TYR A 101 -0.83 -5.47 -12.70
CA TYR A 101 -0.48 -6.26 -11.53
C TYR A 101 -0.65 -7.74 -11.80
N VAL A 102 0.14 -8.56 -11.12
CA VAL A 102 0.09 -10.04 -11.25
C VAL A 102 -0.23 -10.61 -9.87
N ASP A 103 -1.38 -11.29 -9.77
CA ASP A 103 -1.78 -12.09 -8.61
C ASP A 103 -2.82 -13.14 -9.04
N ASP A 104 -3.03 -14.17 -8.23
CA ASP A 104 -4.07 -15.16 -8.51
C ASP A 104 -5.47 -14.66 -8.12
N GLU A 105 -6.51 -15.40 -8.50
CA GLU A 105 -7.91 -15.06 -8.17
C GLU A 105 -8.18 -14.94 -6.66
N ARG A 106 -7.33 -15.55 -5.82
CA ARG A 106 -7.43 -15.52 -4.35
C ARG A 106 -6.60 -14.39 -3.75
N LEU A 107 -5.92 -13.60 -4.60
CA LEU A 107 -4.98 -12.56 -4.21
C LEU A 107 -3.91 -13.11 -3.26
N SER A 108 -3.38 -14.30 -3.56
CA SER A 108 -2.46 -15.02 -2.68
C SER A 108 -1.17 -14.23 -2.38
N LEU A 109 -0.66 -13.44 -3.32
CA LEU A 109 0.49 -12.56 -3.06
C LEU A 109 0.07 -11.41 -2.15
N ALA A 110 -1.03 -10.72 -2.44
CA ALA A 110 -1.52 -9.63 -1.62
C ALA A 110 -1.88 -10.07 -0.19
N ALA A 111 -2.43 -11.27 -0.02
CA ALA A 111 -2.67 -11.91 1.28
C ALA A 111 -1.38 -12.17 2.07
N GLN A 112 -0.24 -12.21 1.39
CA GLN A 112 1.11 -12.24 1.98
C GLN A 112 1.81 -10.89 1.92
N ARG A 113 1.06 -9.81 1.70
CA ARG A 113 1.51 -8.40 1.62
C ARG A 113 2.39 -8.09 0.42
N TRP A 114 2.52 -9.01 -0.53
CA TRP A 114 3.32 -8.84 -1.73
C TRP A 114 2.50 -8.28 -2.89
N ILE A 115 3.13 -7.38 -3.64
CA ILE A 115 2.59 -6.76 -4.83
C ILE A 115 3.64 -6.89 -5.93
N ILE A 116 3.26 -7.50 -7.05
CA ILE A 116 4.03 -7.48 -8.29
C ILE A 116 3.37 -6.51 -9.25
N ARG A 117 4.11 -5.48 -9.66
CA ARG A 117 3.59 -4.42 -10.51
C ARG A 117 4.53 -4.13 -11.67
N MET A 118 4.01 -4.13 -12.89
CA MET A 118 4.69 -3.66 -14.09
C MET A 118 4.17 -2.29 -14.44
N ARG A 119 5.07 -1.39 -14.82
CA ARG A 119 4.71 -0.03 -15.23
C ARG A 119 5.55 0.43 -16.40
N ARG A 120 4.98 1.32 -17.21
CA ARG A 120 5.69 1.96 -18.30
C ARG A 120 5.09 3.32 -18.58
N ASP A 121 5.94 4.32 -18.69
CA ASP A 121 5.52 5.67 -19.10
C ASP A 121 5.46 5.78 -20.63
N GLY A 122 4.85 6.87 -21.09
CA GLY A 122 4.76 7.20 -22.51
C GLY A 122 6.08 7.39 -23.24
N ASP A 123 7.19 7.64 -22.55
CA ASP A 123 8.50 7.89 -23.19
C ASP A 123 9.57 6.87 -22.75
N GLU A 124 9.17 5.82 -22.04
CA GLU A 124 10.08 4.84 -21.45
C GLU A 124 10.26 3.63 -22.39
N ASP A 125 11.50 3.24 -22.66
CA ASP A 125 11.87 2.08 -23.50
C ASP A 125 11.86 0.74 -22.73
N ARG A 126 11.70 0.81 -21.41
CA ARG A 126 11.75 -0.33 -20.49
C ARG A 126 10.51 -0.49 -19.64
N ILE A 127 10.12 -1.73 -19.39
CA ILE A 127 9.13 -2.04 -18.35
C ILE A 127 9.80 -1.90 -16.99
N ARG A 128 9.22 -1.07 -16.12
CA ARG A 128 9.58 -0.95 -14.72
C ARG A 128 8.82 -1.97 -13.91
N LEU A 129 9.54 -3.00 -13.45
CA LEU A 129 9.00 -4.06 -12.62
C LEU A 129 9.30 -3.76 -11.15
N THR A 130 8.27 -3.77 -10.31
CA THR A 130 8.39 -3.55 -8.87
C THR A 130 7.83 -4.75 -8.12
N TYR A 131 8.66 -5.34 -7.27
CA TYR A 131 8.26 -6.31 -6.26
C TYR A 131 8.25 -5.60 -4.92
N LYS A 132 7.08 -5.44 -4.35
CA LYS A 132 6.89 -4.65 -3.13
C LYS A 132 6.25 -5.52 -2.05
N THR A 133 6.78 -5.44 -0.84
CA THR A 133 6.04 -5.90 0.35
C THR A 133 5.66 -4.70 1.22
N ARG A 134 4.57 -4.82 1.96
CA ARG A 134 3.98 -3.73 2.75
C ARG A 134 3.66 -4.17 4.17
N PHE A 135 4.13 -3.42 5.15
CA PHE A 135 3.81 -3.58 6.56
C PHE A 135 2.94 -2.41 7.01
N ALA A 136 1.90 -2.71 7.80
CA ALA A 136 1.12 -1.66 8.44
C ALA A 136 1.97 -1.01 9.55
N ILE A 137 1.86 0.31 9.67
CA ILE A 137 2.35 1.05 10.84
C ILE A 137 1.12 1.34 11.70
N GLU A 138 1.25 1.14 13.01
CA GLU A 138 0.16 1.41 13.95
C GLU A 138 -0.18 2.90 13.98
N GLY A 139 -1.48 3.20 14.07
CA GLY A 139 -1.98 4.57 14.02
C GLY A 139 -1.73 5.26 12.68
N ASP A 140 -1.53 6.56 12.75
CA ASP A 140 -1.31 7.42 11.58
C ASP A 140 0.17 7.48 11.16
N GLY A 141 1.06 6.78 11.88
CA GLY A 141 2.50 6.75 11.62
C GLY A 141 3.28 7.99 12.06
N ALA A 142 2.71 8.89 12.87
CA ALA A 142 3.45 10.03 13.42
C ALA A 142 4.41 9.64 14.56
N ASP A 143 4.12 8.56 15.28
CA ASP A 143 4.95 8.05 16.38
C ASP A 143 6.21 7.32 15.86
N PRO A 144 7.44 7.80 16.14
CA PRO A 144 8.67 7.09 15.78
C PRO A 144 8.73 5.67 16.32
N ALA A 145 8.16 5.40 17.50
CA ALA A 145 8.15 4.06 18.07
C ALA A 145 7.24 3.10 17.27
N ALA A 146 6.13 3.58 16.71
CA ALA A 146 5.29 2.79 15.80
C ALA A 146 6.01 2.44 14.49
N VAL A 147 6.78 3.39 13.94
CA VAL A 147 7.64 3.14 12.77
C VAL A 147 8.72 2.11 13.10
N GLN A 148 9.35 2.22 14.27
CA GLN A 148 10.36 1.26 14.72
C GLN A 148 9.77 -0.15 14.88
N ARG A 149 8.58 -0.30 15.49
CA ARG A 149 7.90 -1.61 15.60
C ARG A 149 7.64 -2.23 14.22
N ALA A 150 7.26 -1.44 13.22
CA ALA A 150 7.08 -1.94 11.85
C ALA A 150 8.40 -2.41 11.20
N LEU A 151 9.50 -1.70 11.45
CA LEU A 151 10.85 -2.11 11.02
C LEU A 151 11.28 -3.40 11.72
N ASP A 152 11.04 -3.53 13.02
CA ASP A 152 11.34 -4.73 13.80
C ASP A 152 10.57 -5.93 13.23
N ILE A 153 9.27 -5.79 12.96
CA ILE A 153 8.45 -6.83 12.31
C ILE A 153 9.04 -7.21 10.94
N ALA A 154 9.41 -6.24 10.12
CA ALA A 154 10.01 -6.50 8.81
C ALA A 154 11.36 -7.23 8.93
N SER A 155 12.15 -6.93 9.97
CA SER A 155 13.43 -7.60 10.24
C SER A 155 13.25 -9.10 10.56
N THR A 156 12.15 -9.49 11.21
CA THR A 156 11.86 -10.92 11.51
C THR A 156 11.68 -11.77 10.25
N VAL A 157 11.34 -11.13 9.12
CA VAL A 157 11.24 -11.76 7.80
C VAL A 157 12.37 -11.29 6.87
N ASN A 158 13.50 -10.92 7.47
CA ASN A 158 14.78 -10.59 6.86
C ASN A 158 14.87 -9.26 6.09
N PHE A 159 13.99 -8.28 6.32
CA PHE A 159 14.17 -6.90 5.81
C PHE A 159 14.85 -6.02 6.86
N GLY A 160 16.19 -6.14 6.97
CA GLY A 160 17.01 -5.36 7.91
C GLY A 160 17.99 -4.41 7.20
N ALA A 161 18.84 -3.73 7.98
CA ALA A 161 19.81 -2.73 7.49
C ALA A 161 20.76 -3.24 6.40
N ASN A 162 21.12 -4.51 6.46
CA ASN A 162 22.06 -5.11 5.51
C ASN A 162 21.39 -5.50 4.17
N ASP A 163 20.05 -5.37 4.05
CA ASP A 163 19.36 -5.65 2.81
C ASP A 163 19.29 -4.41 1.91
N THR A 164 20.27 -4.31 1.02
CA THR A 164 20.35 -3.24 0.03
C THR A 164 19.51 -3.51 -1.22
N ASN A 165 18.86 -4.68 -1.34
CA ASN A 165 18.06 -5.04 -2.52
C ASN A 165 16.65 -4.46 -2.50
N TYR A 166 16.20 -3.97 -1.35
CA TYR A 166 14.86 -3.43 -1.17
C TYR A 166 14.93 -2.06 -0.51
N ALA A 167 14.44 -1.04 -1.22
CA ALA A 167 14.38 0.31 -0.68
C ALA A 167 13.21 0.44 0.30
N PRO A 168 13.45 0.73 1.59
CA PRO A 168 12.40 1.03 2.56
C PRO A 168 11.79 2.43 2.34
N GLN A 169 10.46 2.52 2.49
CA GLN A 169 9.74 3.78 2.40
C GLN A 169 8.53 3.79 3.34
N VAL A 170 8.45 4.78 4.22
CA VAL A 170 7.26 5.09 5.01
C VAL A 170 6.33 5.99 4.19
N ASN A 171 5.07 5.57 4.09
CA ASN A 171 4.00 6.30 3.44
C ASN A 171 3.00 6.72 4.50
N LEU A 172 2.83 8.03 4.71
CA LEU A 172 1.81 8.58 5.60
C LEU A 172 0.57 8.93 4.78
N GLY A 173 -0.54 8.25 5.08
CA GLY A 173 -1.88 8.57 4.58
C GLY A 173 -2.55 9.65 5.43
N TYR A 174 -3.86 9.78 5.27
CA TYR A 174 -4.70 10.67 6.10
C TYR A 174 -4.76 10.22 7.56
N ALA A 175 -5.11 8.95 7.79
CA ALA A 175 -5.32 8.33 9.10
C ALA A 175 -4.49 7.05 9.32
N ARG A 176 -3.82 6.52 8.28
CA ARG A 176 -2.99 5.31 8.36
C ARG A 176 -1.61 5.53 7.76
N ALA A 177 -0.64 4.72 8.19
CA ALA A 177 0.68 4.70 7.57
C ALA A 177 1.13 3.27 7.24
N THR A 178 2.06 3.16 6.29
CA THR A 178 2.62 1.89 5.84
C THR A 178 4.12 1.99 5.61
N LEU A 179 4.84 0.90 5.89
CA LEU A 179 6.24 0.70 5.56
C LEU A 179 6.33 -0.25 4.36
N ASP A 180 6.78 0.28 3.22
CA ASP A 180 6.96 -0.47 1.98
C ASP A 180 8.43 -0.82 1.76
N PHE A 181 8.72 -2.03 1.33
CA PHE A 181 10.05 -2.45 0.86
C PHE A 181 9.96 -2.78 -0.63
N CYS A 182 10.68 -2.03 -1.47
CA CYS A 182 10.57 -2.14 -2.93
C CYS A 182 11.87 -2.65 -3.56
N ASN A 183 11.80 -3.79 -4.26
CA ASN A 183 12.81 -4.21 -5.23
C ASN A 183 12.35 -3.77 -6.63
N LYS A 184 13.13 -2.90 -7.27
CA LYS A 184 12.81 -2.31 -8.58
C LYS A 184 13.76 -2.86 -9.63
N LYS A 185 13.22 -3.24 -10.79
CA LYS A 185 13.95 -3.76 -11.95
C LYS A 185 13.47 -3.06 -13.21
N ARG A 186 14.29 -3.13 -14.27
CA ARG A 186 13.99 -2.55 -15.58
C ARG A 186 14.29 -3.57 -16.66
N GLU A 187 13.33 -3.78 -17.55
CA GLU A 187 13.38 -4.81 -18.58
C GLU A 187 13.16 -4.17 -19.95
N PRO A 188 14.03 -4.40 -20.95
CA PRO A 188 13.81 -3.91 -22.30
C PRO A 188 12.47 -4.39 -22.87
N ALA A 189 11.79 -3.51 -23.62
CA ALA A 189 10.53 -3.83 -24.28
C ALA A 189 10.53 -3.36 -25.76
N PRO A 190 11.46 -3.86 -26.59
CA PRO A 190 11.70 -3.32 -27.94
C PRO A 190 10.52 -3.47 -28.91
N HIS A 191 9.55 -4.34 -28.61
CA HIS A 191 8.41 -4.64 -29.47
C HIS A 191 7.08 -4.04 -28.97
N LEU A 192 7.12 -3.25 -27.90
CA LEU A 192 5.92 -2.66 -27.31
C LEU A 192 5.90 -1.15 -27.59
N ALA A 193 4.76 -0.64 -28.05
CA ALA A 193 4.52 0.77 -28.26
C ALA A 193 4.68 1.56 -26.93
N PRO A 194 4.93 2.88 -26.98
CA PRO A 194 5.17 3.64 -25.76
C PRO A 194 3.97 3.59 -24.80
N GLY A 195 4.24 3.32 -23.52
CA GLY A 195 3.21 3.08 -22.50
C GLY A 195 2.42 1.77 -22.64
N GLU A 196 2.72 0.92 -23.62
CA GLU A 196 2.15 -0.44 -23.74
C GLU A 196 2.86 -1.39 -22.76
N LEU A 197 2.07 -2.32 -22.19
CA LEU A 197 2.52 -3.35 -21.26
C LEU A 197 2.34 -4.74 -21.89
N PRO A 198 3.12 -5.76 -21.47
CA PRO A 198 3.00 -7.09 -22.05
C PRO A 198 1.60 -7.69 -21.83
N GLY A 199 1.19 -8.56 -22.76
CA GLY A 199 -0.01 -9.38 -22.57
C GLY A 199 0.09 -10.34 -21.36
N PRO A 200 -0.99 -11.03 -21.00
CA PRO A 200 -1.05 -11.81 -19.76
C PRO A 200 0.04 -12.89 -19.62
N GLU A 201 0.30 -13.65 -20.67
CA GLU A 201 1.32 -14.72 -20.65
C GLU A 201 2.73 -14.16 -20.44
N ALA A 202 3.13 -13.19 -21.25
CA ALA A 202 4.42 -12.52 -21.15
C ALA A 202 4.60 -11.83 -19.79
N SER A 203 3.52 -11.29 -19.22
CA SER A 203 3.54 -10.68 -17.88
C SER A 203 3.82 -11.70 -16.78
N ARG A 204 3.12 -12.84 -16.79
CA ARG A 204 3.38 -13.92 -15.83
C ARG A 204 4.80 -14.43 -15.92
N ALA A 205 5.30 -14.66 -17.14
CA ALA A 205 6.67 -15.06 -17.38
C ALA A 205 7.66 -14.03 -16.81
N LEU A 206 7.49 -12.75 -17.16
CA LEU A 206 8.35 -11.67 -16.66
C LEU A 206 8.34 -11.55 -15.13
N ALA A 207 7.17 -11.64 -14.51
CA ALA A 207 6.99 -11.61 -13.06
C ALA A 207 7.72 -12.76 -12.36
N ARG A 208 7.69 -13.96 -12.94
CA ARG A 208 8.37 -15.15 -12.41
C ARG A 208 9.88 -15.09 -12.63
N ASP A 209 10.31 -14.79 -13.84
CA ASP A 209 11.71 -14.87 -14.26
C ASP A 209 12.56 -13.82 -13.56
N ARG A 210 12.00 -12.63 -13.32
CA ARG A 210 12.66 -11.54 -12.59
C ARG A 210 12.37 -11.54 -11.09
N MET A 211 11.73 -12.57 -10.54
CA MET A 211 11.36 -12.61 -9.12
C MET A 211 12.60 -12.56 -8.21
N PRO A 212 12.64 -11.64 -7.23
CA PRO A 212 13.77 -11.51 -6.32
C PRO A 212 13.82 -12.66 -5.31
N GLY A 213 15.04 -12.95 -4.82
CA GLY A 213 15.30 -14.13 -4.00
C GLY A 213 14.45 -14.24 -2.72
N LYS A 214 14.13 -13.12 -2.06
CA LYS A 214 13.29 -13.13 -0.86
C LYS A 214 11.84 -13.51 -1.14
N LEU A 215 11.27 -13.05 -2.26
CA LEU A 215 9.93 -13.47 -2.67
C LEU A 215 9.93 -14.92 -3.16
N ARG A 216 10.96 -15.33 -3.91
CA ARG A 216 11.10 -16.72 -4.38
C ARG A 216 11.18 -17.72 -3.22
N ARG A 217 11.83 -17.32 -2.12
CA ARG A 217 11.98 -18.10 -0.87
C ARG A 217 11.21 -17.47 0.29
N TRP A 218 9.98 -17.03 0.02
CA TRP A 218 9.17 -16.36 1.02
C TRP A 218 8.88 -17.30 2.21
N SER A 219 9.57 -17.09 3.33
CA SER A 219 9.65 -18.06 4.44
C SER A 219 8.32 -18.46 5.08
N PRO A 220 7.24 -17.62 5.09
CA PRO A 220 5.93 -18.06 5.53
C PRO A 220 5.26 -19.12 4.62
N LYS A 221 5.87 -19.47 3.48
CA LYS A 221 5.33 -20.36 2.45
C LYS A 221 6.39 -21.39 2.02
N PRO A 222 5.97 -22.55 1.47
CA PRO A 222 6.92 -23.53 0.95
C PRO A 222 7.71 -22.98 -0.25
N PRO A 223 8.94 -23.47 -0.50
CA PRO A 223 9.72 -23.11 -1.68
C PRO A 223 8.91 -23.27 -2.98
N GLY A 224 9.07 -22.36 -3.93
CA GLY A 224 8.34 -22.40 -5.21
C GLY A 224 6.91 -21.84 -5.17
N TRP A 225 6.38 -21.52 -3.98
CA TRP A 225 5.02 -20.99 -3.84
C TRP A 225 4.79 -19.72 -4.67
N ALA A 226 5.64 -18.70 -4.54
CA ALA A 226 5.44 -17.43 -5.23
C ALA A 226 5.56 -17.57 -6.76
N GLU A 227 6.45 -18.45 -7.23
CA GLU A 227 6.61 -18.76 -8.65
C GLU A 227 5.36 -19.44 -9.21
N SER A 228 4.80 -20.40 -8.46
CA SER A 228 3.54 -21.07 -8.81
C SER A 228 2.37 -20.10 -8.84
N VAL A 229 2.25 -19.21 -7.85
CA VAL A 229 1.22 -18.16 -7.85
C VAL A 229 1.38 -17.27 -9.09
N ALA A 230 2.57 -16.73 -9.35
CA ALA A 230 2.83 -15.88 -10.51
C ALA A 230 2.54 -16.58 -11.86
N ALA A 231 2.85 -17.88 -11.98
CA ALA A 231 2.59 -18.66 -13.18
C ALA A 231 1.10 -18.93 -13.45
N ASN A 232 0.28 -18.94 -12.40
CA ASN A 232 -1.18 -19.18 -12.48
C ASN A 232 -2.01 -17.91 -12.23
N SER A 233 -1.36 -16.74 -12.25
CA SER A 233 -1.98 -15.47 -11.92
C SER A 233 -2.85 -14.89 -13.05
N LEU A 234 -3.84 -14.10 -12.66
CA LEU A 234 -4.45 -13.12 -13.53
C LEU A 234 -3.56 -11.89 -13.70
N VAL A 235 -3.81 -11.12 -14.74
CA VAL A 235 -3.23 -9.79 -14.90
C VAL A 235 -4.32 -8.75 -14.68
N TYR A 236 -4.16 -7.94 -13.63
CA TYR A 236 -5.09 -6.88 -13.28
C TYR A 236 -4.63 -5.57 -13.90
N GLY A 237 -5.45 -4.98 -14.76
CA GLY A 237 -5.12 -3.81 -15.57
C GLY A 237 -5.09 -4.14 -17.06
N PRO A 238 -4.36 -3.37 -17.89
CA PRO A 238 -3.61 -2.17 -17.51
C PRO A 238 -4.53 -1.02 -17.10
N VAL A 239 -4.06 -0.18 -16.19
CA VAL A 239 -4.70 1.07 -15.79
C VAL A 239 -3.76 2.21 -16.12
N ARG A 240 -4.25 3.20 -16.87
CA ARG A 240 -3.49 4.39 -17.26
C ARG A 240 -3.74 5.53 -16.29
N GLN A 241 -2.68 6.09 -15.74
CA GLN A 241 -2.71 7.24 -14.84
C GLN A 241 -2.05 8.43 -15.51
N THR A 242 -2.59 9.63 -15.30
CA THR A 242 -1.90 10.89 -15.60
C THR A 242 -1.28 11.48 -14.33
N SER A 243 -0.15 12.16 -14.49
CA SER A 243 0.58 12.78 -13.39
C SER A 243 0.93 14.22 -13.73
N HIS A 244 0.58 15.12 -12.82
CA HIS A 244 0.79 16.57 -12.93
C HIS A 244 1.77 16.98 -11.84
N GLY A 245 2.91 17.54 -12.24
CA GLY A 245 3.84 18.17 -11.30
C GLY A 245 3.21 19.44 -10.74
N GLY A 246 3.40 19.70 -9.45
CA GLY A 246 2.83 20.87 -8.79
C GLY A 246 3.64 21.32 -7.58
N ARG A 247 3.16 22.37 -6.94
CA ARG A 247 3.78 22.93 -5.74
C ARG A 247 2.72 23.53 -4.81
N LEU A 248 2.74 23.14 -3.54
CA LEU A 248 1.87 23.68 -2.49
C LEU A 248 2.72 23.97 -1.24
N LEU A 249 2.49 25.11 -0.58
CA LEU A 249 3.25 25.53 0.61
C LEU A 249 4.78 25.54 0.39
N GLY A 250 5.21 25.90 -0.81
CA GLY A 250 6.62 25.93 -1.18
C GLY A 250 7.25 24.55 -1.41
N ARG A 251 6.49 23.46 -1.30
CA ARG A 251 6.94 22.07 -1.47
C ARG A 251 6.46 21.48 -2.79
N ASP A 252 7.33 20.73 -3.46
CA ASP A 252 6.97 20.02 -4.67
C ASP A 252 6.02 18.86 -4.35
N LEU A 253 5.03 18.68 -5.20
CA LEU A 253 4.09 17.57 -5.14
C LEU A 253 3.81 17.03 -6.53
N GLU A 254 3.23 15.84 -6.57
CA GLU A 254 2.66 15.27 -7.78
C GLU A 254 1.19 14.97 -7.53
N MET A 255 0.31 15.49 -8.38
CA MET A 255 -1.09 15.08 -8.45
C MET A 255 -1.23 13.96 -9.48
N GLN A 256 -1.80 12.83 -9.06
CA GLN A 256 -2.02 11.67 -9.91
C GLN A 256 -3.51 11.42 -10.08
N VAL A 257 -3.95 11.27 -11.34
CA VAL A 257 -5.36 11.00 -11.68
C VAL A 257 -5.46 9.66 -12.42
N THR A 258 -6.42 8.82 -12.03
CA THR A 258 -6.59 7.47 -12.56
C THR A 258 -8.07 7.17 -12.80
N PRO A 259 -8.46 6.58 -13.96
CA PRO A 259 -9.84 6.19 -14.25
C PRO A 259 -10.20 4.94 -13.43
N LEU A 260 -10.53 5.16 -12.17
CA LEU A 260 -10.79 4.14 -11.16
C LEU A 260 -11.78 4.70 -10.16
N ARG A 261 -12.89 3.99 -9.93
CA ARG A 261 -13.86 4.40 -8.90
C ARG A 261 -13.28 4.17 -7.51
N THR A 262 -13.47 5.15 -6.63
CA THR A 262 -13.13 5.05 -5.21
C THR A 262 -14.23 4.41 -4.36
N GLY A 263 -15.44 4.20 -4.91
CA GLY A 263 -16.57 3.55 -4.26
C GLY A 263 -17.83 3.44 -5.16
N PRO A 264 -18.87 2.71 -4.71
CA PRO A 264 -20.16 2.67 -5.42
C PRO A 264 -20.81 4.05 -5.50
N GLY A 265 -21.29 4.44 -6.68
CA GLY A 265 -21.94 5.74 -6.89
C GLY A 265 -20.98 6.94 -6.97
N GLU A 266 -19.67 6.72 -6.81
CA GLU A 266 -18.67 7.78 -6.89
C GLU A 266 -18.18 8.02 -8.33
N PRO A 267 -17.60 9.20 -8.62
CA PRO A 267 -17.00 9.50 -9.92
C PRO A 267 -16.05 8.39 -10.39
N PRO A 268 -15.89 8.19 -11.71
CA PRO A 268 -15.01 7.17 -12.27
C PRO A 268 -13.52 7.53 -12.16
N TRP A 269 -13.15 8.35 -11.17
CA TRP A 269 -11.83 8.93 -11.02
C TRP A 269 -11.29 8.71 -9.61
N PHE A 270 -9.99 8.46 -9.54
CA PHE A 270 -9.19 8.42 -8.34
C PHE A 270 -8.15 9.53 -8.46
N ALA A 271 -8.11 10.43 -7.48
CA ALA A 271 -7.13 11.51 -7.42
C ALA A 271 -6.33 11.43 -6.11
N GLU A 272 -5.00 11.46 -6.19
CA GLU A 272 -4.12 11.57 -5.02
C GLU A 272 -3.05 12.63 -5.25
N ILE A 273 -2.59 13.27 -4.17
CA ILE A 273 -1.32 13.99 -4.17
C ILE A 273 -0.26 13.18 -3.42
N THR A 274 0.97 13.23 -3.92
CA THR A 274 2.15 12.69 -3.25
C THR A 274 3.19 13.79 -3.07
N ALA A 275 3.74 13.91 -1.86
CA ALA A 275 4.85 14.80 -1.57
C ALA A 275 5.92 14.05 -0.76
N LYS A 276 7.20 14.24 -1.09
CA LYS A 276 8.33 13.55 -0.45
C LYS A 276 8.85 14.33 0.75
N ALA A 277 9.39 13.61 1.73
CA ALA A 277 10.07 14.17 2.89
C ALA A 277 11.35 13.37 3.18
N ALA A 278 12.35 14.05 3.75
CA ALA A 278 13.64 13.44 4.11
C ALA A 278 13.59 12.76 5.48
N THR A 279 12.75 13.25 6.40
CA THR A 279 12.64 12.71 7.77
C THR A 279 11.19 12.45 8.17
N LEU A 280 10.99 11.63 9.20
CA LEU A 280 9.66 11.39 9.76
C LEU A 280 9.00 12.69 10.25
N ARG A 281 9.74 13.52 11.00
CA ARG A 281 9.24 14.81 11.50
C ARG A 281 8.75 15.68 10.35
N GLU A 282 9.57 15.85 9.32
CA GLU A 282 9.19 16.62 8.14
C GLU A 282 7.94 16.06 7.46
N ALA A 283 7.81 14.73 7.38
CA ALA A 283 6.64 14.09 6.78
C ALA A 283 5.36 14.32 7.61
N VAL A 284 5.45 14.30 8.93
CA VAL A 284 4.33 14.58 9.85
C VAL A 284 3.89 16.04 9.76
N ASP A 285 4.85 16.96 9.75
CA ASP A 285 4.59 18.40 9.60
C ASP A 285 3.95 18.66 8.23
N LEU A 286 4.56 18.13 7.16
CA LEU A 286 4.05 18.23 5.79
C LEU A 286 2.63 17.67 5.65
N ARG A 287 2.33 16.53 6.26
CA ARG A 287 0.97 15.97 6.23
C ARG A 287 -0.03 16.90 6.89
N SER A 288 0.29 17.40 8.08
CA SER A 288 -0.58 18.31 8.83
C SER A 288 -0.87 19.58 8.04
N ASP A 289 0.18 20.15 7.45
CA ASP A 289 0.13 21.33 6.59
C ASP A 289 -0.72 21.13 5.33
N LEU A 290 -0.52 20.01 4.62
CA LEU A 290 -1.31 19.67 3.44
C LEU A 290 -2.79 19.45 3.79
N ILE A 291 -3.09 18.75 4.89
CA ILE A 291 -4.47 18.56 5.36
C ILE A 291 -5.12 19.91 5.67
N ALA A 292 -4.41 20.77 6.41
CA ALA A 292 -4.91 22.10 6.76
C ALA A 292 -5.14 23.00 5.54
N ALA A 293 -4.34 22.86 4.48
CA ALA A 293 -4.52 23.61 3.24
C ALA A 293 -5.68 23.08 2.37
N LEU A 294 -5.86 21.75 2.28
CA LEU A 294 -6.83 21.13 1.37
C LEU A 294 -8.24 21.03 1.95
N ARG A 295 -8.37 20.82 3.27
CA ARG A 295 -9.65 20.61 3.94
C ARG A 295 -10.61 21.81 3.80
N PRO A 296 -10.20 23.07 4.06
CA PRO A 296 -11.10 24.22 3.95
C PRO A 296 -11.61 24.48 2.53
N GLN A 297 -10.90 23.98 1.51
CA GLN A 297 -11.29 24.09 0.10
C GLN A 297 -12.30 23.02 -0.33
N GLY A 298 -12.57 22.02 0.52
CA GLY A 298 -13.36 20.85 0.14
C GLY A 298 -12.66 19.92 -0.86
N TRP A 299 -11.34 20.00 -0.97
CA TRP A 299 -10.55 19.18 -1.90
C TRP A 299 -10.04 17.88 -1.28
N LEU A 300 -9.93 17.82 0.05
CA LEU A 300 -9.43 16.64 0.74
C LEU A 300 -10.54 15.59 0.90
N LEU A 301 -10.25 14.37 0.49
CA LEU A 301 -11.09 13.22 0.81
C LEU A 301 -10.58 12.57 2.10
N GLU A 302 -11.31 12.75 3.21
CA GLU A 302 -10.89 12.38 4.57
C GLU A 302 -11.00 10.87 4.88
N ARG A 303 -10.36 10.05 4.04
CA ARG A 303 -10.33 8.60 4.20
C ARG A 303 -9.08 8.01 3.57
N GLU A 304 -8.92 6.70 3.80
CA GLU A 304 -7.88 5.91 3.17
C GLU A 304 -8.41 5.15 1.97
N ALA A 305 -7.63 5.12 0.89
CA ALA A 305 -7.80 4.17 -0.19
C ALA A 305 -6.45 3.94 -0.87
N PHE A 306 -6.08 2.67 -1.02
CA PHE A 306 -4.90 2.30 -1.80
C PHE A 306 -5.34 1.91 -3.20
N LYS A 307 -4.79 2.60 -4.20
CA LYS A 307 -4.99 2.31 -5.62
C LYS A 307 -4.80 0.83 -5.96
N THR A 308 -3.83 0.16 -5.33
CA THR A 308 -3.59 -1.27 -5.53
C THR A 308 -4.78 -2.13 -5.09
N ASP A 309 -5.37 -1.86 -3.93
CA ASP A 309 -6.50 -2.62 -3.41
C ASP A 309 -7.72 -2.46 -4.33
N LEU A 310 -7.93 -1.25 -4.84
CA LEU A 310 -9.01 -0.95 -5.80
C LEU A 310 -8.80 -1.64 -7.16
N ILE A 311 -7.57 -1.77 -7.64
CA ILE A 311 -7.26 -2.43 -8.92
C ILE A 311 -7.36 -3.95 -8.82
N LEU A 312 -6.93 -4.51 -7.68
CA LEU A 312 -7.01 -5.95 -7.39
C LEU A 312 -8.40 -6.39 -6.94
N ALA A 313 -9.29 -5.45 -6.60
CA ALA A 313 -10.64 -5.76 -6.17
C ALA A 313 -11.37 -6.63 -7.21
N PRO A 314 -12.15 -7.63 -6.77
CA PRO A 314 -12.96 -8.45 -7.67
C PRO A 314 -13.87 -7.54 -8.50
N ARG A 315 -13.73 -7.58 -9.83
CA ARG A 315 -14.70 -6.92 -10.71
C ARG A 315 -15.96 -7.78 -10.80
N PRO A 316 -17.16 -7.18 -10.82
CA PRO A 316 -18.36 -7.91 -11.19
C PRO A 316 -18.11 -8.57 -12.55
N ARG A 317 -18.30 -9.89 -12.63
CA ARG A 317 -18.28 -10.56 -13.93
C ARG A 317 -19.49 -10.05 -14.74
N PRO A 318 -19.34 -9.78 -16.04
CA PRO A 318 -20.48 -9.51 -16.90
C PRO A 318 -21.47 -10.68 -16.90
#